data_AF-A0A938W319-F1
#
_entry.id   AF-A0A938W319-F1
#
_cell.length_a   1.000
_cell.length_b   1.000
_cell.length_c   1.000
_cell.angle_alpha   90.00
_cell.angle_beta   90.00
_cell.angle_gamma   90.00
#
_symmetry.space_group_name_H-M   'P 1'
#
loop_
_entity.id
_entity.type
_entity.pdbx_description
1 polymer ?
#
loop_
_entity_poly.entity_id
_entity_poly.type
_entity_poly.pdbx_seq_one_letter_code
_entity_poly.pdbx_strand_id
1 'polypeptide(L)'
;VTEFGMSEKLGSVRYAGQQLQYLGGAIEDNGGLSPKTRELIDGEVQRIITGQYERAQALLGEHRQALETLTKELLEKETLDGCAVKIALGGECNE
;
A
#
# COMPACT_ATOMS: atom_id res chain seq x y z
N VAL A 1 6.90 -8.66 0.41
CA VAL A 1 8.08 -9.08 -0.40
C VAL A 1 8.81 -10.25 0.25
N THR A 2 9.16 -10.17 1.54
CA THR A 2 9.93 -11.18 2.28
C THR A 2 9.11 -12.33 2.89
N GLU A 3 7.84 -12.08 3.24
CA GLU A 3 6.97 -13.09 3.90
C GLU A 3 6.06 -13.87 2.94
N PHE A 4 5.65 -13.23 1.84
CA PHE A 4 4.63 -13.75 0.93
C PHE A 4 5.17 -14.12 -0.47
N GLY A 5 6.49 -14.01 -0.70
CA GLY A 5 7.09 -14.37 -1.99
C GLY A 5 6.65 -13.49 -3.18
N MET A 6 6.16 -12.28 -2.92
CA MET A 6 5.62 -11.37 -3.95
C MET A 6 6.70 -10.59 -4.72
N SER A 7 7.85 -11.20 -5.01
CA SER A 7 8.89 -10.62 -5.88
C SER A 7 9.43 -11.67 -6.84
N GLU A 8 9.37 -11.37 -8.14
CA GLU A 8 9.85 -12.25 -9.22
C GLU A 8 11.35 -12.53 -9.15
N LYS A 9 12.15 -11.63 -8.54
CA LYS A 9 13.61 -11.78 -8.43
C LYS A 9 14.07 -12.59 -7.24
N LEU A 10 13.29 -12.59 -6.15
CA LEU A 10 13.64 -13.27 -4.90
C LEU A 10 13.02 -14.66 -4.79
N GLY A 11 12.05 -14.99 -5.66
CA GLY A 11 11.34 -16.27 -5.66
C GLY A 11 10.45 -16.44 -4.43
N SER A 12 9.80 -17.60 -4.34
CA SER A 12 8.91 -17.99 -3.22
C SER A 12 9.69 -18.46 -1.99
N VAL A 13 10.76 -17.76 -1.62
CA VAL A 13 11.55 -18.05 -0.43
C VAL A 13 11.06 -17.15 0.70
N ARG A 14 10.65 -17.76 1.83
CA ARG A 14 10.29 -17.02 3.04
C ARG A 14 11.58 -16.54 3.72
N TYR A 15 11.77 -15.23 3.76
CA TYR A 15 12.93 -14.57 4.36
C TYR A 15 12.65 -13.99 5.75
N ALA A 16 11.40 -14.02 6.21
CA ALA A 16 11.00 -13.50 7.51
C ALA A 16 10.33 -14.61 8.33
N GLY A 17 10.93 -14.93 9.47
CA GLY A 17 10.31 -15.76 10.51
C GLY A 17 9.13 -15.01 11.13
N GLN A 18 8.02 -15.69 11.35
CA GLN A 18 6.89 -15.12 12.07
C GLN A 18 7.32 -14.78 13.51
N GLN A 19 7.45 -13.50 13.82
CA GLN A 19 7.67 -13.01 15.17
C GLN A 19 6.36 -13.15 15.98
N LEU A 20 6.16 -14.31 16.63
CA LEU A 20 5.09 -14.48 17.62
C LEU A 20 5.50 -13.78 18.92
N GLN A 21 5.19 -12.49 19.02
CA GLN A 21 5.53 -11.60 20.15
C GLN A 21 4.71 -11.85 21.43
N TYR A 22 4.26 -13.09 21.69
CA TYR A 22 3.39 -13.40 22.84
C TYR A 22 4.15 -13.88 24.08
N LEU A 23 5.44 -14.25 23.96
CA LEU A 23 6.24 -14.74 25.08
C LEU A 23 7.55 -13.95 25.20
N GLY A 24 7.45 -12.72 25.71
CA GLY A 24 8.44 -12.07 26.59
C GLY A 24 9.94 -12.14 26.27
N GLY A 25 10.34 -12.40 25.03
CA GLY A 25 11.73 -12.48 24.61
C GLY A 25 11.90 -11.76 23.29
N ALA A 26 12.61 -10.63 23.32
CA ALA A 26 13.13 -10.01 22.12
C ALA A 26 14.22 -10.94 21.55
N ILE A 27 13.80 -11.91 20.74
CA ILE A 27 14.71 -12.59 19.83
C ILE A 27 14.71 -11.72 18.59
N GLU A 28 15.77 -10.94 18.40
CA GLU A 28 16.08 -10.32 17.12
C GLU A 28 16.28 -11.46 16.11
N ASP A 29 15.26 -11.78 15.32
CA ASP A 29 15.43 -12.66 14.16
C ASP A 29 16.10 -11.88 13.02
N ASN A 30 17.38 -11.57 13.21
CA ASN A 30 18.29 -11.15 12.14
C ASN A 30 19.00 -12.36 11.50
N GLY A 31 18.34 -13.52 11.48
CA GLY A 31 18.89 -14.81 11.08
C GLY A 31 19.21 -14.93 9.58
N GLY A 32 20.37 -14.43 9.16
CA GLY A 32 21.14 -15.04 8.07
C GLY A 32 20.94 -14.50 6.64
N LEU A 33 20.35 -13.32 6.44
CA LEU A 33 20.34 -12.73 5.10
C LEU A 33 21.69 -12.09 4.73
N SER A 34 22.27 -12.55 3.62
CA SER A 34 23.48 -11.93 3.05
C SER A 34 23.24 -10.44 2.75
N PRO A 35 24.26 -9.57 2.88
CA PRO A 35 24.12 -8.15 2.53
C PRO A 35 23.55 -7.94 1.12
N LYS A 36 23.97 -8.78 0.17
CA LYS A 36 23.49 -8.77 -1.21
C LYS A 36 21.99 -9.09 -1.31
N THR A 37 21.48 -10.01 -0.49
CA THR A 37 20.05 -10.36 -0.47
C THR A 37 19.22 -9.24 0.17
N ARG A 38 19.75 -8.57 1.20
CA ARG A 38 19.09 -7.40 1.83
C ARG A 38 18.97 -6.23 0.86
N GLU A 39 20.05 -5.91 0.15
CA GLU A 39 20.05 -4.87 -0.89
C GLU A 39 19.02 -5.16 -1.99
N LEU A 40 18.89 -6.42 -2.42
CA LEU A 40 17.87 -6.83 -3.38
C LEU A 40 16.44 -6.66 -2.84
N ILE A 41 16.21 -6.97 -1.56
CA ILE A 41 14.90 -6.77 -0.91
C ILE A 41 14.56 -5.29 -0.83
N ASP A 42 15.48 -4.47 -0.35
CA ASP A 42 15.28 -3.03 -0.22
C ASP A 42 14.96 -2.39 -1.58
N GLY A 43 15.68 -2.81 -2.63
CA GLY A 43 15.40 -2.37 -3.99
C GLY A 43 14.00 -2.76 -4.51
N GLU A 44 13.53 -3.97 -4.20
CA GLU A 44 12.17 -4.39 -4.59
C GLU A 44 11.09 -3.70 -3.77
N VAL A 45 11.31 -3.44 -2.49
CA VAL A 45 10.41 -2.64 -1.65
C VAL A 45 10.30 -1.22 -2.20
N GLN A 46 11.44 -0.58 -2.49
CA GLN A 46 11.46 0.76 -3.06
C GLN A 46 10.72 0.79 -4.41
N ARG A 47 10.98 -0.17 -5.30
CA ARG A 47 10.29 -0.28 -6.59
C ARG A 47 8.76 -0.38 -6.43
N ILE A 48 8.29 -1.18 -5.49
CA ILE A 48 6.86 -1.34 -5.23
C ILE A 48 6.27 -0.03 -4.71
N ILE A 49 6.91 0.60 -3.72
CA ILE A 49 6.42 1.87 -3.14
C ILE A 49 6.36 2.95 -4.22
N THR A 50 7.43 3.14 -4.99
CA THR A 50 7.46 4.14 -6.06
C THR A 50 6.40 3.86 -7.12
N GLY A 51 6.27 2.60 -7.57
CA GLY A 51 5.26 2.25 -8.58
C GLY A 51 3.82 2.43 -8.08
N GLN A 52 3.53 2.09 -6.81
CA GLN A 52 2.19 2.35 -6.26
C GLN A 52 1.94 3.84 -6.02
N TYR A 53 2.97 4.61 -5.65
CA TYR A 53 2.87 6.06 -5.49
C TYR A 53 2.57 6.76 -6.82
N GLU A 54 3.30 6.41 -7.88
CA GLU A 54 3.05 6.92 -9.23
C GLU A 54 1.66 6.54 -9.72
N ARG A 55 1.23 5.29 -9.50
CA ARG A 55 -0.13 4.83 -9.82
C ARG A 55 -1.19 5.63 -9.06
N ALA A 56 -0.99 5.88 -7.77
CA ALA A 56 -1.91 6.66 -6.97
C ALA A 56 -1.99 8.11 -7.48
N GLN A 57 -0.86 8.74 -7.81
CA GLN A 57 -0.84 10.07 -8.41
C GLN A 57 -1.56 10.10 -9.77
N ALA A 58 -1.31 9.11 -10.63
CA ALA A 58 -1.98 9.01 -11.93
C ALA A 58 -3.50 8.88 -11.76
N LEU A 59 -3.96 8.03 -10.84
CA LEU A 59 -5.38 7.84 -10.54
C LEU A 59 -6.03 9.13 -10.00
N LEU A 60 -5.36 9.82 -9.08
CA LEU A 60 -5.84 11.11 -8.55
C LEU A 60 -5.86 12.20 -9.63
N GLY A 61 -4.92 12.16 -10.58
CA GLY A 61 -4.88 13.05 -11.74
C GLY A 61 -6.01 12.77 -12.73
N GLU A 62 -6.27 11.50 -13.04
CA GLU A 62 -7.37 11.07 -13.91
C GLU A 62 -8.74 11.48 -13.35
N HIS A 63 -8.91 11.35 -12.03
CA HIS A 63 -10.15 11.72 -11.33
C HIS A 63 -10.09 13.11 -10.68
N ARG A 64 -9.28 14.04 -11.20
CA ARG A 64 -9.09 15.38 -10.61
C ARG A 64 -10.39 16.17 -10.48
N GLN A 65 -11.30 16.05 -11.45
CA GLN A 65 -12.62 16.70 -11.38
C GLN A 65 -13.48 16.14 -10.25
N ALA A 66 -13.52 14.82 -10.07
CA ALA A 66 -14.23 14.18 -8.98
C ALA A 66 -13.67 14.63 -7.63
N LEU A 67 -12.34 14.73 -7.52
CA LEU A 67 -11.65 15.22 -6.33
C LEU A 67 -12.04 16.66 -5.98
N GLU A 68 -12.12 17.55 -6.98
CA GLU A 68 -12.53 18.95 -6.76
C GLU A 68 -13.98 19.07 -6.30
N THR A 69 -14.88 18.28 -6.88
CA THR A 69 -16.29 18.22 -6.47
C THR A 69 -16.41 17.76 -5.03
N LEU A 70 -15.75 16.65 -4.66
CA LEU A 70 -15.74 16.13 -3.30
C LEU A 70 -15.12 17.14 -2.32
N THR A 71 -14.04 17.82 -2.71
CA THR A 71 -13.39 18.81 -1.84
C THR A 71 -14.33 19.99 -1.55
N LYS A 72 -15.06 20.48 -2.55
CA LYS A 72 -16.07 21.54 -2.37
C LYS A 72 -17.21 21.07 -1.47
N GLU A 73 -17.69 19.85 -1.68
CA GLU A 73 -18.77 19.30 -0.87
C GLU A 73 -18.34 19.05 0.59
N LEU A 74 -17.09 18.63 0.82
CA LEU A 74 -16.48 18.54 2.16
C LEU A 74 -16.42 19.90 2.88
N LEU A 75 -16.11 20.96 2.15
CA LEU A 75 -16.10 22.32 2.71
C LEU A 75 -17.49 22.78 3.14
N GLU A 76 -18.55 22.32 2.48
CA GLU A 76 -19.93 22.69 2.79
C GLU A 76 -20.57 21.80 3.86
N LYS A 77 -20.34 20.48 3.79
CA LYS A 77 -21.04 19.47 4.62
C LYS A 77 -20.22 18.92 5.78
N GLU A 78 -18.94 19.30 5.89
CA GLU A 78 -17.94 18.84 6.89
C GLU A 78 -17.66 17.33 6.93
N THR A 79 -18.56 16.50 6.40
CA THR A 79 -18.43 15.05 6.31
C THR A 79 -19.00 14.58 4.97
N LEU A 80 -18.34 13.60 4.35
CA LEU A 80 -18.80 12.93 3.15
C LEU A 80 -18.89 11.43 3.40
N ASP A 81 -19.91 10.83 2.81
CA ASP A 81 -20.16 9.40 2.90
C ASP A 81 -19.63 8.66 1.66
N GLY A 82 -19.46 7.34 1.78
CA GLY A 82 -18.97 6.50 0.67
C GLY A 82 -19.83 6.60 -0.60
N CYS A 83 -21.13 6.92 -0.46
CA CYS A 83 -22.00 7.21 -1.60
C CYS A 83 -21.59 8.45 -2.38
N ALA A 84 -21.22 9.54 -1.70
CA ALA A 84 -20.84 10.78 -2.36
C ALA A 84 -19.60 10.56 -3.24
N VAL A 85 -18.64 9.77 -2.76
CA VAL A 85 -17.45 9.39 -3.52
C VAL A 85 -17.81 8.58 -4.77
N LYS A 86 -18.71 7.60 -4.65
CA LYS A 86 -19.17 6.80 -5.79
C LYS A 86 -19.87 7.65 -6.85
N ILE A 87 -20.74 8.56 -6.42
CA ILE A 87 -21.46 9.47 -7.31
C ILE A 87 -20.48 10.41 -8.02
N ALA A 88 -19.50 10.98 -7.31
CA ALA A 88 -18.48 11.84 -7.90
C ALA A 88 -17.60 11.11 -8.93
N LEU A 89 -17.45 9.79 -8.81
CA LEU A 89 -16.75 8.93 -9.76
C LEU A 89 -17.66 8.39 -10.89
N GLY A 90 -18.94 8.79 -10.92
CA GLY A 90 -19.92 8.37 -11.95
C GLY A 90 -20.55 7.00 -11.70
N GLY A 91 -20.40 6.44 -10.50
CA GLY A 91 -21.06 5.20 -10.08
C GLY A 91 -22.43 5.43 -9.44
N GLU A 92 -23.21 4.36 -9.36
CA GLU A 92 -24.51 4.34 -8.70
C GLU A 92 -24.34 3.97 -7.22
N CYS A 93 -25.02 4.68 -6.32
CA CYS A 93 -25.14 4.23 -4.94
C CYS A 93 -26.45 3.45 -4.77
N ASN A 94 -26.33 2.13 -4.68
CA ASN A 94 -27.43 1.29 -4.20
C ASN A 94 -27.40 1.25 -2.67
N GLU A 95 -28.57 1.49 -2.09
CA GLU A 95 -28.89 1.48 -0.66
C GLU A 95 -28.60 0.13 0.01
#